data_AF-A0A7S4HD99-F1
#
_entry.id   AF-A0A7S4HD99-F1
#
_cell.length_a   1.000
_cell.length_b   1.000
_cell.length_c   1.000
_cell.angle_alpha   90.00
_cell.angle_beta   90.00
_cell.angle_gamma   90.00
#
_symmetry.space_group_name_H-M   'P 1'
#
loop_
_entity.id
_entity.type
_entity.pdbx_description
1 polymer ?
#
loop_
_entity_poly.entity_id
_entity_poly.type
_entity_poly.pdbx_seq_one_letter_code
_entity_poly.pdbx_strand_id
1 'polypeptide(L)'
;QEKTAGSIQEEDDDEEIPPPQAPLAERLGPITLDEFVATKGTLGQGAFAKVLRVKRQSTGKVYALKVMSKADIVAMGQVIHILQETAILNQIAHPFITNKL
;
A
#
# COMPACT_ATOMS: atom_id res chain seq x y z
N GLN A 1 -16.61 41.31 15.28
CA GLN A 1 -15.38 40.55 15.58
C GLN A 1 -15.78 39.09 15.50
N GLU A 2 -15.84 38.54 14.30
CA GLU A 2 -14.76 37.77 13.65
C GLU A 2 -14.44 36.49 14.43
N LYS A 3 -14.81 35.36 13.83
CA LYS A 3 -13.86 34.27 13.50
C LYS A 3 -14.52 33.36 12.46
N THR A 4 -13.99 33.49 11.24
CA THR A 4 -14.20 32.61 10.10
C THR A 4 -13.76 31.20 10.49
N ALA A 5 -14.71 30.27 10.62
CA ALA A 5 -14.39 28.85 10.60
C ALA A 5 -14.18 28.47 9.12
N GLY A 6 -12.94 28.16 8.78
CA GLY A 6 -12.53 27.80 7.43
C GLY A 6 -13.37 26.64 6.91
N SER A 7 -13.83 26.81 5.67
CA SER A 7 -14.43 25.75 4.87
C SER A 7 -13.40 24.64 4.70
N ILE A 8 -13.62 23.52 5.39
CA ILE A 8 -12.93 22.27 5.07
C ILE A 8 -13.56 21.82 3.75
N GLN A 9 -12.80 21.97 2.66
CA GLN A 9 -13.13 21.30 1.40
C GLN A 9 -12.84 19.82 1.63
N GLU A 10 -13.90 19.08 1.95
CA GLU A 10 -13.96 17.64 1.70
C GLU A 10 -13.94 17.48 0.17
N GLU A 11 -12.74 17.43 -0.40
CA GLU A 11 -12.58 16.97 -1.77
C GLU A 11 -12.72 15.45 -1.72
N ASP A 12 -13.94 14.99 -2.01
CA ASP A 12 -14.23 13.62 -2.41
C ASP A 12 -13.39 13.31 -3.66
N ASP A 13 -12.13 12.92 -3.43
CA ASP A 13 -11.28 12.23 -4.41
C ASP A 13 -11.85 10.81 -4.61
N ASP A 14 -13.07 10.73 -5.17
CA ASP A 14 -13.66 9.55 -5.81
C ASP A 14 -12.89 9.22 -7.11
N GLU A 15 -11.56 9.14 -7.02
CA GLU A 15 -10.72 8.63 -8.10
C GLU A 15 -10.90 7.11 -8.11
N GLU A 16 -11.96 6.68 -8.83
CA GLU A 16 -12.42 5.31 -9.01
C GLU A 16 -11.21 4.35 -9.09
N ILE A 17 -11.00 3.57 -8.03
CA ILE A 17 -9.93 2.58 -8.01
C ILE A 17 -10.29 1.58 -9.12
N PRO A 18 -9.51 1.51 -10.21
CA PRO A 18 -9.85 0.62 -11.31
C PRO A 18 -9.98 -0.81 -10.75
N PRO A 19 -10.93 -1.61 -11.25
CA PRO A 19 -11.20 -2.94 -10.74
C PRO A 19 -9.90 -3.73 -10.65
N PRO A 20 -9.75 -4.65 -9.68
CA PRO A 20 -8.55 -5.46 -9.49
C PRO A 20 -8.32 -6.34 -10.72
N GLN A 21 -7.67 -5.78 -11.74
CA GLN A 21 -7.23 -6.50 -12.92
C GLN A 21 -6.01 -7.32 -12.48
N ALA A 22 -6.12 -8.65 -12.53
CA ALA A 22 -5.00 -9.54 -12.32
C ALA A 22 -3.79 -9.06 -13.14
N PRO A 23 -2.56 -9.06 -12.60
CA PRO A 23 -1.43 -8.48 -13.31
C PRO A 23 -1.07 -9.37 -14.50
N LEU A 24 -1.57 -9.00 -15.68
CA LEU A 24 -1.08 -9.50 -16.95
C LEU A 24 0.30 -8.87 -17.19
N ALA A 25 1.32 -9.54 -16.66
CA ALA A 25 2.71 -9.42 -17.09
C ALA A 25 3.38 -8.02 -17.06
N GLU A 26 3.30 -7.25 -15.98
CA GLU A 26 4.29 -6.17 -15.73
C GLU A 26 5.59 -6.75 -15.14
N ARG A 27 6.21 -7.72 -15.83
CA ARG A 27 7.56 -8.21 -15.50
C ARG A 27 8.61 -7.24 -16.04
N LEU A 28 8.64 -6.02 -15.52
CA LEU A 28 9.64 -5.02 -15.83
C LEU A 28 10.59 -4.85 -14.65
N GLY A 29 11.78 -5.47 -14.77
CA GLY A 29 12.96 -5.19 -13.96
C GLY A 29 12.86 -5.50 -12.46
N PRO A 30 13.97 -5.37 -11.72
CA PRO A 30 13.94 -5.34 -10.26
C PRO A 30 13.11 -4.14 -9.80
N ILE A 31 12.06 -4.41 -9.01
CA ILE A 31 11.22 -3.37 -8.42
C ILE A 31 11.98 -2.71 -7.27
N THR A 32 12.12 -1.39 -7.32
CA THR A 32 12.80 -0.60 -6.29
C THR A 32 11.83 0.38 -5.62
N LEU A 33 12.10 0.75 -4.37
CA LEU A 33 11.23 1.67 -3.63
C LEU A 33 11.17 3.07 -4.27
N ASP A 34 12.25 3.52 -4.91
CA ASP A 34 12.34 4.83 -5.58
C ASP A 34 11.36 4.98 -6.75
N GLU A 35 10.87 3.88 -7.34
CA GLU A 35 9.85 3.93 -8.39
C GLU A 35 8.46 4.34 -7.86
N PHE A 36 8.27 4.38 -6.54
CA PHE A 36 6.99 4.66 -5.91
C PHE A 36 7.01 5.99 -5.16
N VAL A 37 6.02 6.82 -5.45
CA VAL A 37 5.81 8.08 -4.73
C VAL A 37 4.59 7.91 -3.83
N ALA A 38 4.76 8.18 -2.54
CA ALA A 38 3.64 8.24 -1.61
C ALA A 38 2.70 9.38 -2.00
N THR A 39 1.42 9.05 -2.20
CA THR A 39 0.37 10.04 -2.44
C THR A 39 -0.30 10.42 -1.12
N LYS A 40 -1.25 11.37 -1.16
CA LYS A 40 -1.91 11.87 0.04
C LYS A 40 -2.61 10.72 0.79
N GLY A 41 -2.32 10.61 2.09
CA GLY A 41 -3.02 9.73 3.02
C GLY A 41 -2.30 8.41 3.35
N THR A 42 -2.38 8.03 4.62
CA THR A 42 -2.09 6.66 5.07
C THR A 42 -3.37 5.86 4.89
N LEU A 43 -3.31 4.72 4.18
CA LEU A 43 -4.48 3.85 4.00
C LEU A 43 -4.86 3.12 5.29
N GLY A 44 -3.87 2.82 6.14
CA GLY A 44 -4.13 2.24 7.45
C GLY A 44 -2.87 2.15 8.32
N GLN A 45 -3.09 2.10 9.63
CA GLN A 45 -2.03 1.88 10.60
C GLN A 45 -2.40 0.66 11.46
N GLY A 46 -1.57 -0.37 11.38
CA GLY A 46 -1.68 -1.57 12.22
C GLY A 46 -0.61 -1.60 13.31
N ALA A 47 -0.60 -2.67 14.10
CA ALA A 47 0.39 -2.88 15.17
C ALA A 47 1.83 -3.00 14.65
N PHE A 48 2.00 -3.59 13.46
CA PHE A 48 3.32 -3.95 12.91
C PHE A 48 3.66 -3.19 11.62
N ALA A 49 2.70 -2.49 11.05
CA ALA A 49 2.83 -1.94 9.72
C ALA A 49 2.03 -0.65 9.55
N LYS A 50 2.58 0.23 8.71
CA LYS A 50 1.85 1.37 8.15
C LYS A 50 1.60 1.10 6.67
N VAL A 51 0.37 1.28 6.21
CA VAL A 51 0.00 1.09 4.81
C VAL A 51 -0.15 2.46 4.14
N LEU A 52 0.63 2.72 3.11
CA LEU A 52 0.64 3.97 2.38
C LEU A 52 -0.01 3.79 1.00
N ARG A 53 -0.76 4.81 0.54
CA ARG A 53 -1.15 4.89 -0.86
C ARG A 53 0.07 5.36 -1.65
N VAL A 54 0.49 4.58 -2.65
CA VAL A 54 1.65 4.93 -3.48
C VAL A 54 1.28 4.86 -4.95
N LYS A 55 1.90 5.70 -5.78
CA LYS A 55 1.76 5.68 -7.23
C LYS A 55 3.11 5.31 -7.84
N ARG A 56 3.13 4.27 -8.69
CA ARG A 56 4.33 3.93 -9.46
C ARG A 56 4.53 4.97 -10.55
N GLN A 57 5.70 5.58 -10.62
CA GLN A 57 5.97 6.69 -11.53
C GLN A 57 5.91 6.28 -13.01
N SER A 58 6.38 5.07 -13.33
CA SER A 58 6.46 4.59 -14.71
C SER A 58 5.10 4.23 -15.32
N THR A 59 4.19 3.65 -14.53
CA THR A 59 2.89 3.16 -15.01
C THR A 59 1.73 4.05 -14.59
N GLY A 60 1.93 4.94 -13.63
CA GLY A 60 0.87 5.73 -13.02
C GLY A 60 -0.10 4.92 -12.15
N LYS A 61 0.12 3.60 -11.99
CA LYS A 61 -0.76 2.73 -11.21
C LYS A 61 -0.61 3.01 -9.72
N VAL A 62 -1.74 2.96 -9.02
CA VAL A 62 -1.82 3.14 -7.57
C VAL A 62 -1.75 1.77 -6.88
N TYR A 63 -0.97 1.68 -5.81
CA TYR A 63 -0.76 0.50 -5.00
C TYR A 63 -0.83 0.82 -3.51
N ALA A 64 -0.99 -0.22 -2.69
CA ALA A 64 -0.88 -0.14 -1.24
C ALA A 64 0.51 -0.64 -0.81
N LEU A 65 1.32 0.22 -0.20
CA LEU A 65 2.65 -0.12 0.30
C LEU A 65 2.60 -0.41 1.80
N LYS A 66 2.78 -1.67 2.19
CA LYS A 66 2.90 -2.09 3.59
C LYS A 66 4.34 -1.89 4.07
N VAL A 67 4.57 -0.85 4.88
CA VAL A 67 5.87 -0.52 5.48
C VAL A 67 5.97 -1.16 6.86
N MET A 68 7.03 -1.95 7.09
CA MET A 68 7.29 -2.64 8.36
C MET A 68 8.75 -2.46 8.80
N SER A 69 8.95 -2.23 10.10
CA SER A 69 10.28 -2.06 10.70
C SER A 69 10.88 -3.42 11.09
N LYS A 70 12.05 -3.75 10.54
CA LYS A 70 12.75 -5.00 10.88
C LYS A 70 13.13 -5.06 12.36
N ALA A 71 13.54 -3.94 12.94
CA ALA A 71 13.91 -3.87 14.36
C ALA A 71 12.71 -4.20 15.25
N ASP A 72 11.54 -3.63 14.96
CA ASP A 72 10.33 -3.86 15.74
C ASP A 72 9.80 -5.29 15.57
N ILE A 73 9.86 -5.83 14.34
CA ILE A 73 9.50 -7.23 14.08
C ILE A 73 10.36 -8.19 14.92
N VAL A 74 11.67 -7.95 15.01
CA VAL A 74 12.58 -8.78 15.80
C VAL A 74 12.30 -8.61 17.29
N ALA A 75 12.16 -7.38 17.77
CA ALA A 75 11.89 -7.10 19.18
C ALA A 75 10.59 -7.74 19.67
N MET A 76 9.57 -7.83 18.81
CA MET A 76 8.26 -8.42 19.12
C MET A 76 8.16 -9.92 18.78
N GLY A 77 9.25 -10.55 18.29
CA GLY A 77 9.27 -11.97 17.96
C GLY A 77 8.36 -12.37 16.79
N GLN A 78 8.01 -11.45 15.88
CA GLN A 78 7.04 -11.69 14.79
C GLN A 78 7.69 -12.16 13.48
N VAL A 79 8.99 -12.48 13.48
CA VAL A 79 9.75 -12.83 12.26
C VAL A 79 9.09 -13.99 11.50
N ILE A 80 8.71 -15.07 12.20
CA ILE A 80 8.12 -16.25 11.57
C ILE A 80 6.74 -15.93 10.97
N HIS A 81 5.92 -15.16 11.68
CA HIS A 81 4.59 -14.78 11.19
C HIS A 81 4.66 -13.95 9.90
N ILE A 82 5.61 -13.01 9.82
CA ILE A 82 5.80 -12.19 8.60
C ILE A 82 6.28 -13.04 7.41
N LEU A 83 7.15 -14.02 7.66
CA LEU A 83 7.62 -14.95 6.62
C LEU A 83 6.47 -15.85 6.13
N GLN A 84 5.65 -16.36 7.04
CA GLN A 84 4.48 -17.17 6.70
C GLN A 84 3.44 -16.36 5.92
N GLU A 85 3.12 -15.13 6.36
CA GLU A 85 2.20 -14.23 5.65
C GLU A 85 2.69 -14.03 4.20
N THR A 86 3.97 -13.74 4.01
CA THR A 86 4.57 -13.60 2.68
C THR A 86 4.48 -14.89 1.87
N ALA A 87 4.80 -16.04 2.46
CA ALA A 87 4.75 -17.32 1.76
C ALA A 87 3.33 -17.67 1.29
N ILE A 88 2.32 -17.41 2.11
CA ILE A 88 0.91 -17.65 1.80
C ILE A 88 0.44 -16.71 0.68
N LEU A 89 0.67 -15.40 0.82
CA LEU A 89 0.23 -14.41 -0.18
C LEU A 89 0.90 -14.59 -1.54
N ASN A 90 2.14 -15.09 -1.58
CA ASN A 90 2.83 -15.40 -2.84
C ASN A 90 2.22 -16.60 -3.59
N GLN A 91 1.46 -17.46 -2.91
CA GLN A 91 0.87 -18.68 -3.49
C GLN A 91 -0.59 -18.50 -3.91
N ILE A 92 -1.20 -17.36 -3.58
CA ILE A 92 -2.62 -17.11 -3.81
C ILE A 92 -2.78 -16.07 -4.92
N ALA A 93 -3.58 -16.41 -5.93
CA ALA A 93 -4.04 -15.47 -6.94
C ALA A 93 -5.56 -15.65 -7.10
N HIS A 94 -6.34 -14.72 -6.56
CA HIS A 94 -7.80 -14.83 -6.53
C HIS A 94 -8.44 -13.44 -6.69
N PRO A 95 -9.55 -13.28 -7.46
CA PRO A 95 -10.15 -11.97 -7.75
C PRO A 95 -10.60 -11.19 -6.50
N PHE A 96 -10.90 -11.89 -5.40
CA PHE A 96 -11.32 -11.28 -4.13
C PHE A 96 -10.21 -11.22 -3.07
N ILE A 97 -8.96 -11.48 -3.46
CA ILE A 97 -7.79 -11.40 -2.57
C ILE A 97 -6.78 -10.44 -3.19
N THR A 98 -6.18 -9.59 -2.35
CA THR A 98 -5.15 -8.66 -2.81
C THR A 98 -3.90 -9.44 -3.22
N ASN A 99 -3.49 -9.29 -4.48
CA ASN A 99 -2.26 -9.90 -4.97
C ASN A 99 -1.05 -9.08 -4.52
N LYS A 100 0.03 -9.77 -4.15
CA LYS A 100 1.33 -9.15 -3.88
C LYS A 100 2.12 -9.02 -5.18
N LEU A 101 2.78 -7.87 -5.36
CA LEU A 101 3.69 -7.59 -6.49
C LEU A 101 5.04 -8.30 -6.33
#